data_AF-A0A1J4KN77-F1
#
_entry.id   AF-A0A1J4KN77-F1
#
_cell.length_a   1.000
_cell.length_b   1.000
_cell.length_c   1.000
_cell.angle_alpha   90.00
_cell.angle_beta   90.00
_cell.angle_gamma   90.00
#
_symmetry.space_group_name_H-M   'P 1'
#
loop_
_entity.id
_entity.type
_entity.pdbx_description
1 polymer ?
#
loop_
_entity_poly.entity_id
_entity_poly.type
_entity_poly.pdbx_seq_one_letter_code
_entity_poly.pdbx_strand_id
1 'polypeptide(L)'
;MNTTKKTSSRSFGMPAPRPKVRPYKYLYDENPDLQVIVFDIIDGLPIDEIEPELYQSILPLLREKERALKEWRNQPASRSISAAIDHIVNYRYCNDPKQLQPRSARTLQRGTGKISKTELSISVDLALRGEFNHIDPRMYKPLIKELKTIHQEALNDHDYLLAERAVNASRRVIALNNDNRFAEITSARVYELADKLSEKENDTETLKEAWEKAIHNAEKQRDEDLKEIERENEMELREFDQQYKFEPPPELRKFSPEILQLRAQEKYMVQSGRYVEATDLNREVNRLEAIESEKIKERWIKTLNFKREELIKKQQEKMFVREMNANNAIAKMRRQASREIEQQEKAVKHVESHYEDATIVKNFRKTTKASLTTRNPNLPQLEAVQAQTNAALFRQRAMINTIVYSKTPKSPRTIKTKS
;
A
#
# COMPACT_ATOMS: atom_id res chain seq x y z
N MET A 1 63.62 -22.10 -19.73
CA MET A 1 62.95 -20.78 -19.80
C MET A 1 61.79 -20.79 -18.80
N ASN A 2 62.00 -20.23 -17.60
CA ASN A 2 61.00 -20.22 -16.52
C ASN A 2 60.34 -18.84 -16.44
N THR A 3 59.08 -18.74 -16.86
CA THR A 3 58.29 -17.51 -16.76
C THR A 3 57.50 -17.49 -15.45
N THR A 4 58.03 -16.79 -14.45
CA THR A 4 57.34 -16.52 -13.19
C THR A 4 56.31 -15.41 -13.38
N LYS A 5 55.02 -15.77 -13.36
CA LYS A 5 53.90 -14.80 -13.39
C LYS A 5 53.75 -14.14 -12.02
N LYS A 6 54.13 -12.86 -11.92
CA LYS A 6 53.83 -11.99 -10.77
C LYS A 6 52.33 -11.67 -10.73
N THR A 7 51.63 -12.22 -9.76
CA THR A 7 50.25 -11.85 -9.43
C THR A 7 50.26 -10.57 -8.60
N SER A 8 49.97 -9.44 -9.26
CA SER A 8 49.75 -8.15 -8.61
C SER A 8 48.45 -8.18 -7.80
N SER A 9 48.56 -8.25 -6.47
CA SER A 9 47.45 -8.05 -5.54
C SER A 9 46.96 -6.60 -5.61
N ARG A 10 45.93 -6.35 -6.44
CA ARG A 10 45.17 -5.09 -6.39
C ARG A 10 44.45 -5.01 -5.05
N SER A 11 44.90 -4.13 -4.16
CA SER A 11 44.17 -3.74 -2.97
C SER A 11 42.82 -3.15 -3.38
N PHE A 12 41.72 -3.81 -2.99
CA PHE A 12 40.37 -3.27 -3.13
C PHE A 12 40.25 -2.04 -2.22
N GLY A 13 40.42 -0.85 -2.79
CA GLY A 13 40.05 0.40 -2.13
C GLY A 13 38.55 0.36 -1.85
N MET A 14 38.17 0.62 -0.59
CA MET A 14 36.76 0.77 -0.21
C MET A 14 36.11 1.81 -1.13
N PRO A 15 34.91 1.54 -1.69
CA PRO A 15 34.22 2.53 -2.51
C PRO A 15 34.03 3.80 -1.67
N ALA A 16 34.40 4.94 -2.25
CA ALA A 16 34.23 6.23 -1.60
C ALA A 16 32.79 6.36 -1.09
N PRO A 17 32.58 6.85 0.15
CA PRO A 17 31.24 6.99 0.71
C PRO A 17 30.37 7.78 -0.27
N ARG A 18 29.22 7.22 -0.64
CA ARG A 18 28.31 7.87 -1.59
C ARG A 18 27.93 9.24 -1.02
N PRO A 19 28.08 10.34 -1.78
CA PRO A 19 27.68 11.66 -1.33
C PRO A 19 26.19 11.59 -0.96
N LYS A 20 25.85 12.11 0.23
CA LYS A 20 24.47 12.18 0.68
C LYS A 20 23.70 13.04 -0.32
N VAL A 21 22.61 12.51 -0.86
CA VAL A 21 21.72 13.24 -1.76
C VAL A 21 21.24 14.48 -1.01
N ARG A 22 21.51 15.66 -1.58
CA ARG A 22 21.04 16.92 -0.99
C ARG A 22 19.52 16.98 -1.19
N PRO A 23 18.73 17.28 -0.14
CA PRO A 23 17.27 17.31 -0.24
C PRO A 23 16.75 18.44 -1.14
N TYR A 24 17.51 19.53 -1.23
CA TYR A 24 17.26 20.68 -2.08
C TYR A 24 18.48 20.96 -2.95
N LYS A 25 18.24 21.39 -4.19
CA LYS A 25 19.27 21.86 -5.12
C LYS A 25 19.77 23.25 -4.71
N TYR A 26 18.85 24.11 -4.27
CA TYR A 26 19.13 25.47 -3.83
C TYR A 26 18.78 25.64 -2.35
N LEU A 27 19.79 25.99 -1.55
CA LEU A 27 19.68 26.25 -0.11
C LEU A 27 19.75 27.74 0.15
N TYR A 28 18.93 28.26 1.06
CA TYR A 28 18.92 29.67 1.44
C TYR A 28 20.29 30.14 1.94
N ASP A 29 20.97 29.29 2.75
CA ASP A 29 22.29 29.58 3.33
C ASP A 29 23.41 29.77 2.28
N GLU A 30 23.25 29.22 1.08
CA GLU A 30 24.23 29.36 -0.01
C GLU A 30 24.09 30.70 -0.75
N ASN A 31 23.07 31.51 -0.42
CA ASN A 31 22.69 32.76 -1.10
C ASN A 31 22.68 32.62 -2.64
N PRO A 32 21.94 31.66 -3.20
CA PRO A 32 21.88 31.43 -4.63
C PRO A 32 21.29 32.64 -5.36
N ASP A 33 21.77 32.90 -6.57
CA ASP A 33 21.21 33.94 -7.43
C ASP A 33 19.77 33.59 -7.79
N LEU A 34 18.83 34.44 -7.39
CA LEU A 34 17.40 34.25 -7.59
C LEU A 34 17.04 34.19 -9.09
N GLN A 35 17.77 34.90 -9.95
CA GLN A 35 17.51 34.85 -11.40
C GLN A 35 17.85 33.47 -11.98
N VAL A 36 18.94 32.85 -11.51
CA VAL A 36 19.34 31.50 -11.92
C VAL A 36 18.28 30.49 -11.52
N ILE A 37 17.72 30.60 -10.32
CA ILE A 37 16.63 29.73 -9.86
C ILE A 37 15.41 29.86 -10.77
N VAL A 38 15.03 31.09 -11.16
CA VAL A 38 13.89 31.32 -12.05
C VAL A 38 14.13 30.73 -13.44
N PHE A 39 15.34 30.85 -13.99
CA PHE A 39 15.69 30.23 -15.26
C PHE A 39 15.66 28.70 -15.19
N ASP A 40 16.17 28.11 -14.10
CA ASP A 40 16.08 26.67 -13.89
C ASP A 40 14.62 26.18 -13.80
N ILE A 41 13.71 26.94 -13.17
CA ILE A 41 12.27 26.62 -13.15
C ILE A 41 11.68 26.70 -14.56
N ILE A 42 12.09 27.68 -15.37
CA ILE A 42 11.70 27.79 -16.78
C ILE A 42 12.15 26.56 -17.57
N ASP A 43 13.35 26.05 -17.28
CA ASP A 43 13.93 24.86 -17.89
C ASP A 43 13.36 23.54 -17.33
N GLY A 44 12.43 23.61 -16.36
CA GLY A 44 11.67 22.48 -15.84
C GLY A 44 12.14 21.94 -14.50
N LEU A 45 12.94 22.70 -13.73
CA LEU A 45 13.26 22.34 -12.34
C LEU A 45 11.97 22.34 -11.49
N PRO A 46 11.61 21.23 -10.83
CA PRO A 46 10.46 21.20 -9.95
C PRO A 46 10.69 22.09 -8.74
N ILE A 47 9.67 22.84 -8.35
CA ILE A 47 9.71 23.78 -7.23
C ILE A 47 10.05 23.09 -5.88
N ASP A 48 9.73 21.80 -5.75
CA ASP A 48 10.01 20.95 -4.57
C ASP A 48 11.50 20.68 -4.31
N GLU A 49 12.38 21.06 -5.24
CA GLU A 49 13.83 21.00 -5.09
C GLU A 49 14.43 22.32 -4.59
N ILE A 50 13.63 23.36 -4.40
CA ILE A 50 14.05 24.67 -3.89
C ILE A 50 13.60 24.80 -2.43
N GLU A 51 14.48 25.32 -1.57
CA GLU A 51 14.14 25.49 -0.16
C GLU A 51 12.97 26.50 0.02
N PRO A 52 11.92 26.17 0.81
CA PRO A 52 10.75 27.03 0.96
C PRO A 52 11.02 28.44 1.50
N GLU A 53 12.13 28.64 2.23
CA GLU A 53 12.54 29.96 2.72
C GLU A 53 12.86 30.94 1.56
N LEU A 54 13.22 30.43 0.38
CA LEU A 54 13.47 31.24 -0.81
C LEU A 54 12.17 31.64 -1.53
N TYR A 55 11.04 30.96 -1.30
CA TYR A 55 9.80 31.18 -2.06
C TYR A 55 9.31 32.63 -1.99
N GLN A 56 9.40 33.26 -0.81
CA GLN A 56 8.95 34.65 -0.64
C GLN A 56 9.78 35.64 -1.47
N SER A 57 11.07 35.34 -1.69
CA SER A 57 11.98 36.16 -2.47
C SER A 57 11.85 35.91 -3.98
N ILE A 58 11.57 34.67 -4.39
CA ILE A 58 11.49 34.29 -5.81
C ILE A 58 10.10 34.60 -6.41
N LEU A 59 9.03 34.57 -5.61
CA LEU A 59 7.65 34.80 -6.07
C LEU A 59 7.42 36.08 -6.91
N PRO A 60 7.92 37.29 -6.53
CA PRO A 60 7.74 38.47 -7.36
C PRO A 60 8.42 38.34 -8.73
N LEU A 61 9.60 37.71 -8.79
CA LEU A 61 10.35 37.48 -10.02
C LEU A 61 9.63 36.50 -10.95
N LEU A 62 9.04 35.43 -10.39
CA LEU A 62 8.24 34.48 -11.17
C LEU A 62 7.02 35.16 -11.81
N ARG A 63 6.30 36.01 -11.08
CA ARG A 63 5.13 36.74 -11.63
C ARG A 63 5.50 37.75 -12.71
N GLU A 64 6.68 38.34 -12.63
CA GLU A 64 7.20 39.22 -13.67
C GLU A 64 7.54 38.41 -14.94
N LYS A 65 8.29 37.31 -14.79
CA LYS A 65 8.67 36.44 -15.91
C LYS A 65 7.48 35.72 -16.54
N GLU A 66 6.48 35.32 -15.76
CA GLU A 66 5.24 34.74 -16.28
C GLU A 66 4.53 35.69 -17.25
N ARG A 67 4.43 36.98 -16.89
CA ARG A 67 3.82 38.01 -17.76
C ARG A 67 4.60 38.17 -19.06
N ALA A 68 5.94 38.27 -18.97
CA ALA A 68 6.80 38.37 -20.14
C ALA A 68 6.68 37.13 -21.06
N LEU A 69 6.64 35.92 -20.50
CA LEU A 69 6.52 34.68 -21.28
C LEU A 69 5.16 34.51 -21.94
N LYS A 70 4.08 34.99 -21.31
CA LYS A 70 2.74 35.04 -21.92
C LYS A 70 2.71 36.01 -23.10
N GLU A 71 3.37 37.16 -22.97
CA GLU A 71 3.52 38.14 -24.05
C GLU A 71 4.31 37.56 -25.24
N TRP A 72 5.38 36.81 -24.94
CA TRP A 72 6.20 36.13 -25.96
C TRP A 72 5.59 34.83 -26.49
N ARG A 73 4.37 34.46 -26.04
CA ARG A 73 3.65 33.25 -26.43
C ARG A 73 4.38 31.92 -26.16
N ASN A 74 5.31 31.89 -25.20
CA ASN A 74 5.99 30.66 -24.79
C ASN A 74 5.15 29.88 -23.76
N GLN A 75 4.19 29.09 -24.26
CA GLN A 75 3.21 28.36 -23.44
C GLN A 75 3.85 27.32 -22.48
N PRO A 76 4.83 26.49 -22.89
CA PRO A 76 5.43 25.51 -21.98
C PRO A 76 6.13 26.16 -20.77
N ALA A 77 6.98 27.16 -21.02
CA ALA A 77 7.68 27.88 -19.97
C ALA A 77 6.70 28.62 -19.04
N SER A 78 5.68 29.27 -19.61
CA SER A 78 4.63 29.92 -18.82
C SER A 78 3.91 28.93 -17.91
N ARG A 79 3.58 27.72 -18.39
CA ARG A 79 2.92 26.70 -17.57
C ARG A 79 3.80 26.21 -16.42
N SER A 80 5.11 26.01 -16.66
CA SER A 80 6.07 25.65 -15.61
C SER A 80 6.07 26.70 -14.50
N ILE A 81 6.18 27.98 -14.86
CA ILE A 81 6.15 29.09 -13.90
C ILE A 81 4.80 29.17 -13.18
N SER A 82 3.67 29.09 -13.90
CA SER A 82 2.35 29.14 -13.27
C SER A 82 2.17 28.02 -12.25
N ALA A 83 2.60 26.79 -12.57
CA ALA A 83 2.57 25.67 -11.64
C ALA A 83 3.44 25.91 -10.39
N ALA A 84 4.63 26.49 -10.56
CA ALA A 84 5.50 26.86 -9.44
C ALA A 84 4.88 27.97 -8.56
N ILE A 85 4.25 29.00 -9.17
CA ILE A 85 3.53 30.05 -8.46
C ILE A 85 2.37 29.45 -7.65
N ASP A 86 1.56 28.60 -8.28
CA ASP A 86 0.42 27.95 -7.63
C ASP A 86 0.90 27.08 -6.46
N HIS A 87 2.00 26.35 -6.62
CA HIS A 87 2.61 25.59 -5.53
C HIS A 87 3.03 26.50 -4.38
N ILE A 88 3.76 27.59 -4.65
CA ILE A 88 4.21 28.55 -3.62
C ILE A 88 3.02 29.19 -2.89
N VAL A 89 1.98 29.60 -3.61
CA VAL A 89 0.80 30.26 -3.03
C VAL A 89 0.00 29.30 -2.16
N ASN A 90 -0.11 28.03 -2.58
CA ASN A 90 -0.81 26.99 -1.84
C ASN A 90 0.09 26.27 -0.81
N TYR A 91 1.37 26.62 -0.75
CA TYR A 91 2.33 25.95 0.13
C TYR A 91 1.96 26.21 1.59
N ARG A 92 1.52 25.14 2.28
CA ARG A 92 1.32 25.14 3.72
C ARG A 92 2.54 24.50 4.35
N TYR A 93 3.28 25.30 5.12
CA TYR A 93 4.51 24.87 5.78
C TYR A 93 4.33 23.50 6.46
N CYS A 94 3.23 23.30 7.20
CA CYS A 94 2.93 22.06 7.94
C CYS A 94 2.85 20.75 7.13
N ASN A 95 2.80 20.79 5.80
CA ASN A 95 2.54 19.61 4.97
C ASN A 95 3.78 19.03 4.27
N ASP A 96 4.96 19.67 4.40
CA ASP A 96 6.17 19.19 3.70
C ASP A 96 6.92 18.12 4.53
N PRO A 97 6.98 16.85 4.05
CA PRO A 97 7.71 15.78 4.74
C PRO A 97 9.24 15.99 4.72
N LYS A 98 9.76 16.87 3.85
CA LYS A 98 11.20 17.21 3.77
C LYS A 98 11.60 18.33 4.73
N GLN A 99 10.73 18.73 5.66
CA GLN A 99 11.03 19.77 6.62
C GLN A 99 12.32 19.49 7.40
N LEU A 100 13.35 20.27 7.10
CA LEU A 100 14.43 20.54 8.02
C LEU A 100 13.86 21.46 9.11
N GLN A 101 14.09 21.13 10.39
CA GLN A 101 13.56 21.87 11.55
C GLN A 101 13.67 23.41 11.37
N PRO A 102 12.71 24.22 11.86
CA PRO A 102 12.70 25.68 11.66
C PRO A 102 14.07 26.30 11.97
N ARG A 103 14.45 27.39 11.28
CA ARG A 103 15.77 28.04 11.40
C ARG A 103 16.24 28.21 12.86
N SER A 104 15.34 28.55 13.78
CA SER A 104 15.62 28.62 15.23
C SER A 104 16.10 27.27 15.81
N ALA A 105 15.47 26.16 15.44
CA ALA A 105 15.84 24.82 15.84
C ALA A 105 17.09 24.27 15.10
N ARG A 106 17.28 24.61 13.80
CA ARG A 106 18.49 24.27 13.04
C ARG A 106 19.74 24.96 13.61
N THR A 107 19.62 26.21 14.02
CA THR A 107 20.72 26.98 14.64
C THR A 107 21.06 26.44 16.04
N LEU A 108 20.05 25.96 16.79
CA LEU A 108 20.23 25.33 18.10
C LEU A 108 20.93 23.96 18.05
N GLN A 109 20.81 23.19 16.95
CA GLN A 109 21.46 21.89 16.84
C GLN A 109 22.91 21.93 16.31
N ARG A 110 23.32 23.00 15.62
CA ARG A 110 24.72 23.18 15.18
C ARG A 110 25.60 23.93 16.18
N GLY A 111 25.01 24.47 17.24
CA GLY A 111 25.77 24.85 18.42
C GLY A 111 26.26 23.62 19.15
N THR A 112 27.41 23.07 18.77
CA THR A 112 28.33 22.53 19.78
C THR A 112 28.81 23.73 20.60
N GLY A 113 27.89 24.35 21.35
CA GLY A 113 28.21 25.41 22.29
C GLY A 113 29.37 24.86 23.10
N LYS A 114 30.54 25.48 22.95
CA LYS A 114 31.72 25.08 23.71
C LYS A 114 31.28 25.15 25.15
N ILE A 115 31.12 23.99 25.77
CA ILE A 115 30.69 23.88 27.15
C ILE A 115 31.59 24.78 27.96
N SER A 116 31.00 25.73 28.69
CA SER A 116 31.80 26.66 29.45
C SER A 116 32.59 25.87 30.50
N LYS A 117 33.87 26.19 30.67
CA LYS A 117 34.70 25.54 31.70
C LYS A 117 34.09 25.69 33.09
N THR A 118 33.39 26.80 33.34
CA THR A 118 32.69 27.06 34.60
C THR A 118 31.52 26.11 34.81
N GLU A 119 30.71 25.87 33.78
CA GLU A 119 29.56 24.96 33.81
C GLU A 119 30.01 23.50 34.00
N LEU A 120 31.12 23.13 33.37
CA LEU A 120 31.74 21.82 33.54
C LEU A 120 32.26 21.63 34.97
N SER A 121 32.91 22.65 35.55
CA SER A 121 33.38 22.64 36.93
C SER A 121 32.22 22.52 37.93
N ILE A 122 31.12 23.24 37.73
CA ILE A 122 29.90 23.12 38.54
C ILE A 122 29.33 21.69 38.43
N SER A 123 29.28 21.12 37.22
CA SER A 123 28.80 19.75 37.00
C SER A 123 29.69 18.69 37.65
N VAL A 124 31.00 18.92 37.70
CA VAL A 124 31.97 18.07 38.42
C VAL A 124 31.67 18.07 39.92
N ASP A 125 31.48 19.26 40.51
CA ASP A 125 31.18 19.39 41.93
C ASP A 125 29.83 18.71 42.29
N LEU A 126 28.78 18.96 41.49
CA LEU A 126 27.49 18.27 41.64
C LEU A 126 27.63 16.75 41.54
N ALA A 127 28.46 16.24 40.61
CA ALA A 127 28.70 14.81 40.46
C ALA A 127 29.45 14.21 41.67
N LEU A 128 30.43 14.92 42.23
CA LEU A 128 31.17 14.49 43.41
C LEU A 128 30.31 14.51 44.68
N ARG A 129 29.32 15.41 44.75
CA ARG A 129 28.29 15.45 45.81
C ARG A 129 27.20 14.39 45.65
N GLY A 130 27.12 13.74 44.48
CA GLY A 130 26.12 12.72 44.17
C GLY A 130 24.80 13.27 43.61
N GLU A 131 24.74 14.55 43.26
CA GLU A 131 23.54 15.24 42.74
C GLU A 131 23.41 15.09 41.22
N PHE A 132 23.30 13.86 40.74
CA PHE A 132 23.30 13.59 39.29
C PHE A 132 22.04 14.06 38.55
N ASN A 133 20.96 14.36 39.27
CA ASN A 133 19.68 14.79 38.69
C ASN A 133 19.73 16.19 38.08
N HIS A 134 20.75 16.98 38.43
CA HIS A 134 20.89 18.38 37.99
C HIS A 134 21.88 18.53 36.83
N ILE A 135 22.50 17.43 36.40
CA ILE A 135 23.52 17.42 35.36
C ILE A 135 22.86 17.15 34.00
N ASP A 136 23.04 18.06 33.04
CA ASP A 136 22.57 17.90 31.67
C ASP A 136 23.22 16.65 31.02
N PRO A 137 22.42 15.74 30.42
CA PRO A 137 22.92 14.61 29.62
C PRO A 137 24.00 14.94 28.59
N ARG A 138 23.99 16.13 28.00
CA ARG A 138 24.99 16.60 27.03
C ARG A 138 26.40 16.69 27.64
N MET A 139 26.46 16.93 28.94
CA MET A 139 27.69 17.13 29.72
C MET A 139 28.35 15.83 30.13
N TYR A 140 27.67 14.67 30.04
CA TYR A 140 28.20 13.41 30.57
C TYR A 140 29.54 13.00 29.96
N LYS A 141 29.73 13.17 28.64
CA LYS A 141 30.99 12.81 27.96
C LYS A 141 32.19 13.65 28.44
N PRO A 142 32.15 15.00 28.43
CA PRO A 142 33.24 15.80 28.96
C PRO A 142 33.40 15.61 30.48
N LEU A 143 32.31 15.50 31.23
CA LEU A 143 32.33 15.24 32.67
C LEU A 143 33.09 13.95 33.03
N ILE A 144 32.88 12.86 32.29
CA ILE A 144 33.62 11.60 32.48
C ILE A 144 35.13 11.79 32.26
N LYS A 145 35.54 12.67 31.33
CA LYS A 145 36.96 12.94 31.08
C LYS A 145 37.56 13.73 32.25
N GLU A 146 36.91 14.80 32.67
CA GLU A 146 37.37 15.62 33.81
C GLU A 146 37.45 14.81 35.10
N LEU A 147 36.43 14.00 35.40
CA LEU A 147 36.44 13.11 36.59
C LEU A 147 37.60 12.09 36.55
N LYS A 148 38.03 11.65 35.36
CA LYS A 148 39.22 10.79 35.21
C LYS A 148 40.52 11.54 35.43
N THR A 149 40.60 12.79 34.98
CA THR A 149 41.74 13.67 35.25
C THR A 149 41.88 13.93 36.74
N ILE A 150 40.80 14.33 37.42
CA ILE A 150 40.75 14.56 38.87
C ILE A 150 41.15 13.30 39.64
N HIS A 151 40.69 12.13 39.19
CA HIS A 151 41.12 10.87 39.79
C HIS A 151 42.62 10.63 39.67
N GLN A 152 43.23 10.90 38.51
CA GLN A 152 44.68 10.75 38.32
C GLN A 152 45.48 11.77 39.14
N GLU A 153 45.03 13.02 39.20
CA GLU A 153 45.63 14.08 40.01
C GLU A 153 45.59 13.71 41.50
N ALA A 154 44.44 13.29 42.01
CA ALA A 154 44.30 12.85 43.40
C ALA A 154 45.18 11.63 43.75
N LEU A 155 45.41 10.72 42.80
CA LEU A 155 46.36 9.61 43.00
C LEU A 155 47.82 10.08 43.08
N ASN A 156 48.20 11.07 42.27
CA ASN A 156 49.54 11.66 42.33
C ASN A 156 49.78 12.40 43.66
N ASP A 157 48.75 13.07 44.16
CA ASP A 157 48.77 13.82 45.42
C ASP A 157 48.55 12.92 46.67
N HIS A 158 48.34 11.61 46.48
CA HIS A 158 48.06 10.63 47.52
C HIS A 158 46.75 10.88 48.30
N ASP A 159 45.78 11.62 47.74
CA ASP A 159 44.42 11.77 48.28
C ASP A 159 43.50 10.66 47.78
N TYR A 160 43.57 9.52 48.46
CA TYR A 160 42.81 8.33 48.09
C TYR A 160 41.28 8.49 48.25
N LEU A 161 40.81 9.35 49.16
CA LEU A 161 39.38 9.57 49.39
C LEU A 161 38.74 10.33 48.23
N LEU A 162 39.41 11.39 47.75
CA LEU A 162 38.97 12.12 46.57
C LEU A 162 39.03 11.23 45.32
N ALA A 163 40.10 10.44 45.18
CA ALA A 163 40.26 9.49 44.09
C ALA A 163 39.10 8.48 44.03
N GLU A 164 38.67 7.92 45.17
CA GLU A 164 37.54 7.00 45.25
C GLU A 164 36.21 7.68 44.86
N ARG A 165 35.95 8.89 45.40
CA ARG A 165 34.74 9.67 45.06
C ARG A 165 34.66 9.97 43.56
N ALA A 166 35.77 10.41 42.96
CA ALA A 166 35.84 10.70 41.54
C ALA A 166 35.57 9.45 40.67
N VAL A 167 36.11 8.29 41.06
CA VAL A 167 35.83 7.01 40.37
C VAL A 167 34.36 6.63 40.48
N ASN A 168 33.78 6.69 41.68
CA ASN A 168 32.38 6.33 41.89
C ASN A 168 31.43 7.28 41.14
N ALA A 169 31.71 8.59 41.16
CA ALA A 169 31.00 9.58 40.36
C ALA A 169 31.13 9.27 38.86
N SER A 170 32.33 8.96 38.36
CA SER A 170 32.54 8.65 36.94
C SER A 170 31.77 7.40 36.51
N ARG A 171 31.77 6.34 37.32
CA ARG A 171 31.01 5.09 37.07
C ARG A 171 29.52 5.37 37.01
N ARG A 172 29.01 6.22 37.91
CA ARG A 172 27.60 6.61 37.93
C ARG A 172 27.20 7.44 36.72
N VAL A 173 28.02 8.41 36.32
CA VAL A 173 27.79 9.21 35.09
C VAL A 173 27.85 8.33 33.85
N ILE A 174 28.76 7.35 33.77
CA ILE A 174 28.81 6.35 32.68
C ILE A 174 27.51 5.55 32.63
N ALA A 175 27.00 5.08 33.77
CA ALA A 175 25.74 4.35 33.84
C ALA A 175 24.56 5.21 33.34
N LEU A 176 24.46 6.46 33.80
CA LEU A 176 23.42 7.40 33.36
C LEU A 176 23.51 7.72 31.86
N ASN A 177 24.71 7.86 31.32
CA ASN A 177 24.94 8.07 29.89
C ASN A 177 24.49 6.86 29.05
N ASN A 178 24.84 5.65 29.48
CA ASN A 178 24.37 4.42 28.84
C ASN A 178 22.85 4.30 28.94
N ASP A 179 22.27 4.72 30.06
CA ASP A 179 20.84 4.71 30.26
C ASP A 179 20.10 5.67 29.33
N ASN A 180 20.57 6.91 29.20
CA ASN A 180 19.98 7.88 28.28
C ASN A 180 20.09 7.40 26.83
N ARG A 181 21.24 6.88 26.43
CA ARG A 181 21.43 6.32 25.08
C ARG A 181 20.49 5.13 24.81
N PHE A 182 20.30 4.25 25.78
CA PHE A 182 19.35 3.14 25.65
C PHE A 182 17.89 3.64 25.57
N ALA A 183 17.54 4.68 26.34
CA ALA A 183 16.22 5.30 26.28
C ALA A 183 15.97 5.95 24.92
N GLU A 184 16.96 6.66 24.36
CA GLU A 184 16.91 7.22 23.01
C GLU A 184 16.69 6.13 21.96
N ILE A 185 17.52 5.06 21.97
CA ILE A 185 17.39 3.94 21.02
C ILE A 185 16.03 3.27 21.13
N THR A 186 15.57 2.98 22.35
CA THR A 186 14.25 2.35 22.57
C THR A 186 13.12 3.29 22.12
N SER A 187 13.24 4.60 22.36
CA SER A 187 12.24 5.57 21.92
C SER A 187 12.18 5.66 20.39
N ALA A 188 13.32 5.75 19.72
CA ALA A 188 13.42 5.73 18.26
C ALA A 188 12.81 4.44 17.69
N ARG A 189 13.08 3.29 18.32
CA ARG A 189 12.51 2.01 17.90
C ARG A 189 10.99 1.97 18.02
N VAL A 190 10.43 2.54 19.10
CA VAL A 190 8.98 2.65 19.27
C VAL A 190 8.37 3.52 18.18
N TYR A 191 9.00 4.66 17.83
CA TYR A 191 8.53 5.51 16.72
C TYR A 191 8.62 4.78 15.37
N GLU A 192 9.73 4.11 15.06
CA GLU A 192 9.86 3.31 13.83
C GLU A 192 8.79 2.22 13.71
N LEU A 193 8.40 1.59 14.83
CA LEU A 193 7.38 0.56 14.84
C LEU A 193 5.97 1.15 14.73
N ALA A 194 5.72 2.31 15.33
CA ALA A 194 4.47 3.04 15.18
C ALA A 194 4.23 3.48 13.73
N ASP A 195 5.25 4.04 13.08
CA ASP A 195 5.17 4.46 11.68
C ASP A 195 4.88 3.24 10.77
N LYS A 196 5.60 2.14 10.98
CA LYS A 196 5.35 0.88 10.25
C LYS A 196 3.97 0.29 10.50
N LEU A 197 3.44 0.43 11.71
CA LEU A 197 2.09 -0.03 12.03
C LEU A 197 1.08 0.78 11.23
N SER A 198 1.19 2.11 11.26
CA SER A 198 0.32 3.01 10.49
C SER A 198 0.40 2.75 8.98
N GLU A 199 1.60 2.55 8.42
CA GLU A 199 1.79 2.16 7.03
C GLU A 199 1.05 0.85 6.71
N LYS A 200 1.17 -0.17 7.56
CA LYS A 200 0.56 -1.49 7.33
C LYS A 200 -0.96 -1.48 7.49
N GLU A 201 -1.50 -0.65 8.38
CA GLU A 201 -2.93 -0.42 8.52
C GLU A 201 -3.51 0.26 7.27
N ASN A 202 -2.86 1.32 6.78
CA ASN A 202 -3.25 2.00 5.54
C ASN A 202 -3.15 1.07 4.32
N ASP A 203 -2.09 0.26 4.22
CA ASP A 203 -1.95 -0.78 3.18
C ASP A 203 -3.13 -1.77 3.23
N THR A 204 -3.60 -2.11 4.42
CA THR A 204 -4.73 -3.05 4.59
C THR A 204 -6.05 -2.43 4.15
N GLU A 205 -6.29 -1.17 4.50
CA GLU A 205 -7.50 -0.45 4.13
C GLU A 205 -7.57 -0.22 2.61
N THR A 206 -6.48 0.24 2.01
CA THR A 206 -6.40 0.43 0.55
C THR A 206 -6.60 -0.89 -0.22
N LEU A 207 -6.07 -2.01 0.31
CA LEU A 207 -6.30 -3.35 -0.25
C LEU A 207 -7.78 -3.77 -0.15
N LYS A 208 -8.45 -3.50 0.98
CA LYS A 208 -9.89 -3.77 1.16
C LYS A 208 -10.72 -3.00 0.14
N GLU A 209 -10.49 -1.69 0.01
CA GLU A 209 -11.19 -0.86 -0.97
C GLU A 209 -10.95 -1.33 -2.42
N ALA A 210 -9.71 -1.72 -2.74
CA ALA A 210 -9.38 -2.18 -4.09
C ALA A 210 -10.14 -3.46 -4.45
N TRP A 211 -10.23 -4.41 -3.52
CA TRP A 211 -10.99 -5.64 -3.70
C TRP A 211 -12.50 -5.40 -3.76
N GLU A 212 -13.04 -4.51 -2.93
CA GLU A 212 -14.46 -4.13 -2.98
C GLU A 212 -14.84 -3.51 -4.33
N LYS A 213 -14.03 -2.57 -4.82
CA LYS A 213 -14.20 -1.97 -6.14
C LYS A 213 -14.13 -3.02 -7.25
N ALA A 214 -13.18 -3.95 -7.18
CA ALA A 214 -13.03 -5.01 -8.17
C ALA A 214 -14.23 -5.98 -8.18
N ILE A 215 -14.72 -6.38 -7.01
CA ILE A 215 -15.89 -7.26 -6.88
C ILE A 215 -17.16 -6.55 -7.37
N HIS A 216 -17.34 -5.28 -7.01
CA HIS A 216 -18.49 -4.49 -7.46
C HIS A 216 -18.51 -4.32 -8.99
N ASN A 217 -17.34 -4.05 -9.59
CA ASN A 217 -17.22 -3.97 -11.05
C ASN A 217 -17.56 -5.32 -11.72
N ALA A 218 -17.13 -6.44 -11.13
CA ALA A 218 -17.45 -7.77 -11.65
C ALA A 218 -18.96 -8.11 -11.53
N GLU A 219 -19.61 -7.70 -10.45
CA GLU A 219 -21.07 -7.83 -10.26
C GLU A 219 -21.83 -6.98 -11.28
N LYS A 220 -21.40 -5.73 -11.49
CA LYS A 220 -21.97 -4.86 -12.50
C LYS A 220 -21.84 -5.44 -13.91
N GLN A 221 -20.66 -5.96 -14.26
CA GLN A 221 -20.42 -6.60 -15.56
C GLN A 221 -21.32 -7.82 -15.75
N ARG A 222 -21.48 -8.67 -14.71
CA ARG A 222 -22.42 -9.80 -14.76
C ARG A 222 -23.84 -9.32 -15.08
N ASP A 223 -24.31 -8.28 -14.39
CA ASP A 223 -25.68 -7.80 -14.56
C ASP A 223 -25.90 -7.17 -15.94
N GLU A 224 -24.89 -6.50 -16.49
CA GLU A 224 -24.89 -5.99 -17.86
C GLU A 224 -24.92 -7.14 -18.89
N ASP A 225 -24.08 -8.16 -18.71
CA ASP A 225 -24.03 -9.34 -19.59
C ASP A 225 -25.36 -10.11 -19.58
N LEU A 226 -26.00 -10.27 -18.42
CA LEU A 226 -27.30 -10.93 -18.30
C LEU A 226 -28.40 -10.13 -19.01
N LYS A 227 -28.42 -8.81 -18.86
CA LYS A 227 -29.37 -7.94 -19.58
C LYS A 227 -29.18 -7.97 -21.09
N GLU A 228 -27.93 -8.08 -21.56
CA GLU A 228 -27.64 -8.23 -22.98
C GLU A 228 -28.22 -9.54 -23.52
N ILE A 229 -27.97 -10.66 -22.81
CA ILE A 229 -28.51 -11.98 -23.18
C ILE A 229 -30.03 -11.99 -23.15
N GLU A 230 -30.67 -11.36 -22.17
CA GLU A 230 -32.14 -11.22 -22.12
C GLU A 230 -32.66 -10.48 -23.35
N ARG A 231 -32.02 -9.38 -23.75
CA ARG A 231 -32.40 -8.63 -24.95
C ARG A 231 -32.24 -9.44 -26.23
N GLU A 232 -31.12 -10.17 -26.37
CA GLU A 232 -30.89 -11.09 -27.48
C GLU A 232 -31.99 -12.16 -27.55
N ASN A 233 -32.29 -12.79 -26.42
CA ASN A 233 -33.29 -13.85 -26.32
C ASN A 233 -34.70 -13.33 -26.67
N GLU A 234 -35.05 -12.12 -26.22
CA GLU A 234 -36.31 -11.47 -26.59
C GLU A 234 -36.42 -11.18 -28.08
N MET A 235 -35.34 -10.71 -28.72
CA MET A 235 -35.32 -10.47 -30.16
C MET A 235 -35.50 -11.77 -30.94
N GLU A 236 -34.74 -12.81 -30.57
CA GLU A 236 -34.85 -14.14 -31.19
C GLU A 236 -36.27 -14.72 -31.04
N LEU A 237 -36.89 -14.55 -29.88
CA LEU A 237 -38.27 -15.01 -29.65
C LEU A 237 -39.28 -14.21 -30.49
N ARG A 238 -39.09 -12.89 -30.63
CA ARG A 238 -39.93 -12.05 -31.49
C ARG A 238 -39.80 -12.43 -32.96
N GLU A 239 -38.59 -12.74 -33.43
CA GLU A 239 -38.34 -13.22 -34.79
C GLU A 239 -38.97 -14.60 -35.02
N PHE A 240 -38.88 -15.49 -34.02
CA PHE A 240 -39.53 -16.79 -34.07
C PHE A 240 -41.06 -16.66 -34.12
N ASP A 241 -41.65 -15.78 -33.30
CA ASP A 241 -43.09 -15.60 -33.22
C ASP A 241 -43.69 -15.00 -34.53
N GLN A 242 -42.87 -14.39 -35.39
CA GLN A 242 -43.31 -13.98 -36.74
C GLN A 242 -43.69 -15.19 -37.62
N GLN A 243 -43.16 -16.39 -37.34
CA GLN A 243 -43.46 -17.60 -38.10
C GLN A 243 -44.94 -18.02 -38.02
N TYR A 244 -45.65 -17.63 -36.96
CA TYR A 244 -47.09 -17.90 -36.80
C TYR A 244 -47.97 -17.12 -37.78
N LYS A 245 -47.45 -16.04 -38.38
CA LYS A 245 -48.19 -15.24 -39.36
C LYS A 245 -48.20 -15.88 -40.75
N PHE A 246 -47.30 -16.83 -41.01
CA PHE A 246 -47.18 -17.49 -42.31
C PHE A 246 -47.98 -18.79 -42.36
N GLU A 247 -48.49 -19.11 -43.54
CA GLU A 247 -49.16 -20.38 -43.79
C GLU A 247 -48.22 -21.58 -43.63
N PRO A 248 -48.75 -22.79 -43.33
CA PRO A 248 -47.95 -24.00 -43.23
C PRO A 248 -47.08 -24.19 -44.48
N PRO A 249 -45.80 -24.59 -44.33
CA PRO A 249 -44.93 -24.89 -45.46
C PRO A 249 -45.55 -25.91 -46.42
N PRO A 250 -45.29 -25.82 -47.74
CA PRO A 250 -45.88 -26.73 -48.74
C PRO A 250 -45.64 -28.23 -48.45
N GLU A 251 -44.52 -28.57 -47.80
CA GLU A 251 -44.19 -29.93 -47.41
C GLU A 251 -45.22 -30.56 -46.46
N LEU A 252 -45.83 -29.75 -45.60
CA LEU A 252 -46.85 -30.17 -44.63
C LEU A 252 -48.28 -30.07 -45.21
N ARG A 253 -48.46 -29.45 -46.38
CA ARG A 253 -49.77 -29.30 -47.07
C ARG A 253 -50.18 -30.53 -47.90
N LYS A 254 -49.47 -31.65 -47.80
CA LYS A 254 -49.84 -32.86 -48.55
C LYS A 254 -51.15 -33.42 -48.00
N PHE A 255 -52.20 -33.34 -48.82
CA PHE A 255 -53.50 -33.96 -48.54
C PHE A 255 -53.39 -35.48 -48.51
N SER A 256 -54.34 -36.13 -47.83
CA SER A 256 -54.38 -37.58 -47.76
C SER A 256 -54.53 -38.21 -49.15
N PRO A 257 -54.08 -39.46 -49.32
CA PRO A 257 -54.27 -40.21 -50.56
C PRO A 257 -55.74 -40.32 -50.99
N GLU A 258 -56.68 -40.29 -50.04
CA GLU A 258 -58.13 -40.37 -50.29
C GLU A 258 -58.63 -39.14 -51.05
N ILE A 259 -58.28 -37.94 -50.60
CA ILE A 259 -58.63 -36.69 -51.30
C ILE A 259 -58.00 -36.65 -52.70
N LEU A 260 -56.74 -37.09 -52.81
CA LEU A 260 -56.04 -37.15 -54.09
C LEU A 260 -56.71 -38.12 -55.09
N GLN A 261 -57.21 -39.27 -54.60
CA GLN A 261 -57.98 -40.22 -55.41
C GLN A 261 -59.33 -39.66 -55.83
N LEU A 262 -60.07 -39.01 -54.92
CA LEU A 262 -61.35 -38.38 -55.23
C LEU A 262 -61.20 -37.25 -56.26
N ARG A 263 -60.13 -36.43 -56.17
CA ARG A 263 -59.76 -35.44 -57.20
C ARG A 263 -59.46 -36.08 -58.55
N ALA A 264 -58.78 -37.23 -58.57
CA ALA A 264 -58.52 -37.96 -59.82
C ALA A 264 -59.81 -38.52 -60.43
N GLN A 265 -60.72 -39.05 -59.60
CA GLN A 265 -62.05 -39.52 -60.03
C GLN A 265 -62.92 -38.37 -60.54
N GLU A 266 -62.96 -37.23 -59.84
CA GLU A 266 -63.63 -36.01 -60.28
C GLU A 266 -63.17 -35.61 -61.69
N LYS A 267 -61.83 -35.51 -61.89
CA LYS A 267 -61.24 -35.15 -63.18
C LYS A 267 -61.65 -36.13 -64.30
N TYR A 268 -61.72 -37.42 -63.99
CA TYR A 268 -62.19 -38.45 -64.93
C TYR A 268 -63.68 -38.30 -65.27
N MET A 269 -64.55 -38.00 -64.29
CA MET A 269 -65.98 -37.77 -64.51
C MET A 269 -66.23 -36.53 -65.39
N VAL A 270 -65.43 -35.47 -65.20
CA VAL A 270 -65.46 -34.29 -66.08
C VAL A 270 -65.06 -34.65 -67.51
N GLN A 271 -63.99 -35.44 -67.68
CA GLN A 271 -63.52 -35.88 -69.01
C GLN A 271 -64.52 -36.79 -69.74
N SER A 272 -65.31 -37.57 -69.00
CA SER A 272 -66.35 -38.45 -69.55
C SER A 272 -67.71 -37.78 -69.74
N GLY A 273 -67.85 -36.48 -69.43
CA GLY A 273 -69.08 -35.71 -69.62
C GLY A 273 -70.16 -35.90 -68.53
N ARG A 274 -69.83 -36.56 -67.41
CA ARG A 274 -70.75 -36.81 -66.29
C ARG A 274 -70.72 -35.67 -65.26
N TYR A 275 -71.18 -34.49 -65.67
CA TYR A 275 -70.99 -33.25 -64.90
C TYR A 275 -71.76 -33.21 -63.56
N VAL A 276 -72.93 -33.84 -63.47
CA VAL A 276 -73.73 -33.85 -62.22
C VAL A 276 -72.98 -34.59 -61.11
N GLU A 277 -72.49 -35.79 -61.41
CA GLU A 277 -71.71 -36.59 -60.47
C GLU A 277 -70.37 -35.96 -60.13
N ALA A 278 -69.71 -35.34 -61.12
CA ALA A 278 -68.50 -34.57 -60.87
C ALA A 278 -68.75 -33.39 -59.90
N THR A 279 -69.91 -32.76 -59.97
CA THR A 279 -70.27 -31.65 -59.07
C THR A 279 -70.45 -32.13 -57.63
N ASP A 280 -71.10 -33.28 -57.43
CA ASP A 280 -71.28 -33.85 -56.10
C ASP A 280 -69.95 -34.37 -55.52
N LEU A 281 -69.10 -35.00 -56.34
CA LEU A 281 -67.72 -35.36 -55.98
C LEU A 281 -66.91 -34.11 -55.58
N ASN A 282 -66.97 -33.03 -56.35
CA ASN A 282 -66.27 -31.79 -56.02
C ASN A 282 -66.75 -31.18 -54.69
N ARG A 283 -68.05 -31.23 -54.39
CA ARG A 283 -68.59 -30.77 -53.09
C ARG A 283 -68.01 -31.58 -51.93
N GLU A 284 -67.96 -32.90 -52.07
CA GLU A 284 -67.41 -33.77 -51.03
C GLU A 284 -65.89 -33.59 -50.86
N VAL A 285 -65.16 -33.47 -51.98
CA VAL A 285 -63.73 -33.16 -51.98
C VAL A 285 -63.44 -31.84 -51.28
N ASN A 286 -64.17 -30.76 -51.62
CA ASN A 286 -63.98 -29.46 -50.99
C ASN A 286 -64.29 -29.50 -49.48
N ARG A 287 -65.30 -30.29 -49.06
CA ARG A 287 -65.62 -30.53 -47.65
C ARG A 287 -64.47 -31.21 -46.90
N LEU A 288 -63.91 -32.28 -47.48
CA LEU A 288 -62.78 -33.01 -46.89
C LEU A 288 -61.48 -32.19 -46.91
N GLU A 289 -61.21 -31.43 -47.98
CA GLU A 289 -60.07 -30.53 -48.11
C GLU A 289 -60.10 -29.45 -47.03
N ALA A 290 -61.27 -28.88 -46.71
CA ALA A 290 -61.42 -27.91 -45.63
C ALA A 290 -61.05 -28.51 -44.27
N ILE A 291 -61.57 -29.71 -43.95
CA ILE A 291 -61.29 -30.43 -42.70
C ILE A 291 -59.79 -30.78 -42.58
N GLU A 292 -59.18 -31.31 -43.64
CA GLU A 292 -57.75 -31.63 -43.63
C GLU A 292 -56.87 -30.39 -43.54
N SER A 293 -57.26 -29.31 -44.22
CA SER A 293 -56.54 -28.03 -44.15
C SER A 293 -56.52 -27.48 -42.72
N GLU A 294 -57.62 -27.58 -41.97
CA GLU A 294 -57.66 -27.23 -40.55
C GLU A 294 -56.74 -28.13 -39.71
N LYS A 295 -56.80 -29.46 -39.89
CA LYS A 295 -55.91 -30.40 -39.19
C LYS A 295 -54.43 -30.17 -39.51
N ILE A 296 -54.11 -29.78 -40.75
CA ILE A 296 -52.74 -29.42 -41.15
C ILE A 296 -52.29 -28.15 -40.43
N LYS A 297 -53.14 -27.11 -40.39
CA LYS A 297 -52.87 -25.88 -39.64
C LYS A 297 -52.66 -26.14 -38.16
N GLU A 298 -53.51 -26.96 -37.53
CA GLU A 298 -53.36 -27.35 -36.12
C GLU A 298 -52.05 -28.08 -35.85
N ARG A 299 -51.70 -29.06 -36.70
CA ARG A 299 -50.41 -29.78 -36.57
C ARG A 299 -49.23 -28.83 -36.70
N TRP A 300 -49.28 -27.91 -37.65
CA TRP A 300 -48.25 -26.89 -37.83
C TRP A 300 -48.09 -26.00 -36.59
N ILE A 301 -49.20 -25.48 -36.05
CA ILE A 301 -49.19 -24.68 -34.81
C ILE A 301 -48.62 -25.49 -33.64
N LYS A 302 -48.99 -26.76 -33.50
CA LYS A 302 -48.43 -27.65 -32.46
C LYS A 302 -46.92 -27.82 -32.62
N THR A 303 -46.42 -28.00 -33.85
CA THR A 303 -44.98 -28.07 -34.14
C THR A 303 -44.27 -26.77 -33.81
N LEU A 304 -44.87 -25.60 -34.13
CA LEU A 304 -44.31 -24.30 -33.77
C LEU A 304 -44.25 -24.09 -32.26
N ASN A 305 -45.32 -24.44 -31.54
CA ASN A 305 -45.37 -24.34 -30.07
C ASN A 305 -44.27 -25.21 -29.43
N PHE A 306 -44.12 -26.45 -29.88
CA PHE A 306 -43.05 -27.33 -29.40
C PHE A 306 -41.66 -26.73 -29.64
N LYS A 307 -41.40 -26.21 -30.85
CA LYS A 307 -40.13 -25.53 -31.17
C LYS A 307 -39.91 -24.27 -30.33
N ARG A 308 -40.96 -23.51 -30.06
CA ARG A 308 -40.92 -22.33 -29.19
C ARG A 308 -40.53 -22.69 -27.76
N GLU A 309 -41.12 -23.76 -27.21
CA GLU A 309 -40.79 -24.27 -25.89
C GLU A 309 -39.33 -24.76 -25.82
N GLU A 310 -38.86 -25.49 -26.84
CA GLU A 310 -37.45 -25.89 -26.94
C GLU A 310 -36.50 -24.68 -27.00
N LEU A 311 -36.88 -23.63 -27.74
CA LEU A 311 -36.12 -22.40 -27.83
C LEU A 311 -36.01 -21.71 -26.47
N ILE A 312 -37.14 -21.52 -25.78
CA ILE A 312 -37.18 -20.94 -24.43
C ILE A 312 -36.31 -21.75 -23.46
N LYS A 313 -36.39 -23.08 -23.51
CA LYS A 313 -35.56 -23.95 -22.68
C LYS A 313 -34.07 -23.76 -22.94
N LYS A 314 -33.66 -23.64 -24.21
CA LYS A 314 -32.26 -23.37 -24.59
C LYS A 314 -31.80 -21.99 -24.11
N GLN A 315 -32.64 -20.97 -24.22
CA GLN A 315 -32.35 -19.62 -23.75
C GLN A 315 -32.19 -19.58 -22.21
N GLN A 316 -33.08 -20.25 -21.47
CA GLN A 316 -32.99 -20.40 -20.02
C GLN A 316 -31.70 -21.10 -19.58
N GLU A 317 -31.34 -22.21 -20.25
CA GLU A 317 -30.08 -22.91 -19.98
C GLU A 317 -28.85 -22.04 -20.25
N LYS A 318 -28.85 -21.30 -21.38
CA LYS A 318 -27.77 -20.35 -21.72
C LYS A 318 -27.61 -19.28 -20.64
N MET A 319 -28.70 -18.71 -20.15
CA MET A 319 -28.69 -17.74 -19.05
C MET A 319 -28.17 -18.36 -17.76
N PHE A 320 -28.70 -19.53 -17.36
CA PHE A 320 -28.30 -20.22 -16.14
C PHE A 320 -26.81 -20.53 -16.11
N VAL A 321 -26.27 -21.09 -17.19
CA VAL A 321 -24.83 -21.39 -17.30
C VAL A 321 -24.00 -20.11 -17.19
N ARG A 322 -24.44 -19.00 -17.78
CA ARG A 322 -23.71 -17.73 -17.68
C ARG A 322 -23.75 -17.12 -16.29
N GLU A 323 -24.92 -17.09 -15.67
CA GLU A 323 -25.08 -16.63 -14.30
C GLU A 323 -24.22 -17.47 -13.34
N MET A 324 -24.28 -18.80 -13.44
CA MET A 324 -23.51 -19.72 -12.60
C MET A 324 -22.01 -19.50 -12.76
N ASN A 325 -21.51 -19.34 -13.99
CA ASN A 325 -20.10 -19.07 -14.26
C ASN A 325 -19.63 -17.72 -13.69
N ALA A 326 -20.43 -16.67 -13.84
CA ALA A 326 -20.11 -15.35 -13.29
C ALA A 326 -20.12 -15.37 -11.76
N ASN A 327 -21.13 -16.00 -11.14
CA ASN A 327 -21.21 -16.15 -9.68
C ASN A 327 -20.03 -16.97 -9.13
N ASN A 328 -19.60 -18.03 -9.83
CA ASN A 328 -18.41 -18.78 -9.46
C ASN A 328 -17.12 -17.93 -9.54
N ALA A 329 -16.99 -17.08 -10.56
CA ALA A 329 -15.87 -16.16 -10.70
C ALA A 329 -15.84 -15.13 -9.56
N ILE A 330 -16.98 -14.50 -9.25
CA ILE A 330 -17.12 -13.55 -8.14
C ILE A 330 -16.82 -14.25 -6.79
N ALA A 331 -17.32 -15.47 -6.58
CA ALA A 331 -17.03 -16.23 -5.38
C ALA A 331 -15.53 -16.56 -5.24
N LYS A 332 -14.84 -16.85 -6.35
CA LYS A 332 -13.40 -17.05 -6.36
C LYS A 332 -12.65 -15.77 -5.99
N MET A 333 -13.06 -14.62 -6.54
CA MET A 333 -12.51 -13.30 -6.18
C MET A 333 -12.68 -13.00 -4.69
N ARG A 334 -13.89 -13.20 -4.15
CA ARG A 334 -14.17 -13.03 -2.71
C ARG A 334 -13.25 -13.89 -1.83
N ARG A 335 -13.07 -15.17 -2.19
CA ARG A 335 -12.15 -16.07 -1.46
C ARG A 335 -10.70 -15.61 -1.53
N GLN A 336 -10.26 -15.10 -2.67
CA GLN A 336 -8.92 -14.56 -2.83
C GLN A 336 -8.73 -13.29 -2.00
N ALA A 337 -9.67 -12.35 -2.09
CA ALA A 337 -9.69 -11.13 -1.30
C ALA A 337 -9.59 -11.42 0.19
N SER A 338 -10.43 -12.33 0.72
CA SER A 338 -10.38 -12.70 2.14
C SER A 338 -9.02 -13.26 2.57
N ARG A 339 -8.38 -14.09 1.74
CA ARG A 339 -7.05 -14.65 2.06
C ARG A 339 -5.96 -13.59 2.09
N GLU A 340 -5.95 -12.69 1.11
CA GLU A 340 -4.96 -11.61 1.04
C GLU A 340 -5.15 -10.60 2.19
N ILE A 341 -6.40 -10.23 2.49
CA ILE A 341 -6.73 -9.39 3.65
C ILE A 341 -6.29 -10.07 4.94
N GLU A 342 -6.61 -11.36 5.15
CA GLU A 342 -6.21 -12.09 6.36
C GLU A 342 -4.69 -12.17 6.51
N GLN A 343 -3.96 -12.35 5.40
CA GLN A 343 -2.50 -12.34 5.40
C GLN A 343 -1.94 -10.98 5.82
N GLN A 344 -2.52 -9.89 5.32
CA GLN A 344 -2.09 -8.54 5.66
C GLN A 344 -2.46 -8.19 7.12
N GLU A 345 -3.63 -8.60 7.60
CA GLU A 345 -4.04 -8.43 9.00
C GLU A 345 -3.11 -9.19 9.96
N LYS A 346 -2.63 -10.39 9.57
CA LYS A 346 -1.58 -11.09 10.34
C LYS A 346 -0.26 -10.32 10.38
N ALA A 347 0.10 -9.65 9.27
CA ALA A 347 1.28 -8.80 9.24
C ALA A 347 1.15 -7.59 10.16
N VAL A 348 -0.03 -6.94 10.18
CA VAL A 348 -0.37 -5.85 11.12
C VAL A 348 -0.23 -6.33 12.56
N LYS A 349 -0.90 -7.43 12.93
CA LYS A 349 -0.82 -8.01 14.29
C LYS A 349 0.61 -8.33 14.72
N HIS A 350 1.45 -8.80 13.79
CA HIS A 350 2.84 -9.06 14.10
C HIS A 350 3.60 -7.77 14.42
N VAL A 351 3.41 -6.69 13.64
CA VAL A 351 4.04 -5.39 13.91
C VAL A 351 3.50 -4.78 15.21
N GLU A 352 2.20 -4.89 15.45
CA GLU A 352 1.52 -4.47 16.69
C GLU A 352 2.13 -5.15 17.92
N SER A 353 2.31 -6.47 17.89
CA SER A 353 2.97 -7.21 18.98
C SER A 353 4.41 -6.72 19.24
N HIS A 354 5.19 -6.43 18.18
CA HIS A 354 6.54 -5.85 18.34
C HIS A 354 6.49 -4.43 18.92
N TYR A 355 5.48 -3.65 18.54
CA TYR A 355 5.27 -2.31 19.06
C TYR A 355 4.92 -2.35 20.56
N GLU A 356 3.99 -3.21 20.97
CA GLU A 356 3.64 -3.45 22.37
C GLU A 356 4.86 -3.86 23.19
N ASP A 357 5.64 -4.85 22.73
CA ASP A 357 6.87 -5.27 23.39
C ASP A 357 7.87 -4.11 23.57
N ALA A 358 8.06 -3.29 22.53
CA ALA A 358 8.95 -2.13 22.59
C ALA A 358 8.44 -1.05 23.56
N THR A 359 7.13 -0.83 23.64
CA THR A 359 6.53 0.13 24.58
C THR A 359 6.63 -0.35 26.02
N ILE A 360 6.47 -1.66 26.29
CA ILE A 360 6.70 -2.25 27.62
C ILE A 360 8.15 -2.01 28.06
N VAL A 361 9.13 -2.28 27.19
CA VAL A 361 10.56 -2.03 27.47
C VAL A 361 10.83 -0.54 27.78
N LYS A 362 10.17 0.37 27.06
CA LYS A 362 10.25 1.82 27.33
C LYS A 362 9.67 2.20 28.69
N ASN A 363 8.55 1.60 29.08
CA ASN A 363 7.82 1.92 30.32
C ASN A 363 8.45 1.29 31.58
N PHE A 364 9.01 0.08 31.49
CA PHE A 364 9.65 -0.62 32.63
C PHE A 364 10.82 0.17 33.26
N ARG A 365 11.42 1.10 32.50
CA ARG A 365 12.48 1.99 33.00
C ARG A 365 11.97 3.19 33.79
N LYS A 366 10.73 3.61 33.61
CA LYS A 366 10.16 4.73 34.38
C LYS A 366 9.86 4.30 35.82
N THR A 367 9.44 3.06 36.03
CA THR A 367 9.05 2.54 37.34
C THR A 367 10.24 2.15 38.23
N THR A 368 11.33 1.61 37.64
CA THR A 368 12.54 1.24 38.38
C THR A 368 13.32 2.42 38.96
N LYS A 369 13.11 3.65 38.47
CA LYS A 369 13.71 4.86 39.05
C LYS A 369 12.97 5.39 40.29
N ALA A 370 11.70 5.02 40.49
CA ALA A 370 10.89 5.52 41.61
C ALA A 370 11.01 4.67 42.90
N SER A 371 11.47 3.43 42.80
CA SER A 371 11.46 2.45 43.91
C SER A 371 12.83 2.25 44.60
N LEU A 372 13.85 3.03 44.26
CA LEU A 372 15.20 2.94 44.86
C LEU A 372 15.47 3.98 45.97
N THR A 373 14.51 4.82 46.34
CA THR A 373 14.72 5.95 47.27
C THR A 373 14.25 5.76 48.72
N THR A 374 13.73 4.60 49.12
CA THR A 374 13.35 4.38 50.53
C THR A 374 13.53 2.93 50.94
N ARG A 375 14.77 2.53 51.22
CA ARG A 375 15.06 1.26 51.89
C ARG A 375 15.06 1.50 53.40
N ASN A 376 13.88 1.46 54.00
CA ASN A 376 13.72 1.30 55.44
C ASN A 376 14.19 -0.13 55.82
N PRO A 377 15.13 -0.31 56.76
CA PRO A 377 15.71 -1.63 57.05
C PRO A 377 14.85 -2.55 57.93
N ASN A 378 13.63 -2.16 58.29
CA ASN A 378 12.74 -2.97 59.14
C ASN A 378 11.37 -3.16 58.47
N LEU A 379 11.21 -4.18 57.62
CA LEU A 379 9.90 -4.75 57.32
C LEU A 379 10.08 -6.23 56.90
N PRO A 380 9.26 -7.17 57.42
CA PRO A 380 9.43 -8.59 57.16
C PRO A 380 9.06 -8.95 55.71
N GLN A 381 9.84 -9.88 55.15
CA GLN A 381 9.69 -10.44 53.80
C GLN A 381 8.26 -10.97 53.57
N LEU A 382 7.55 -10.35 52.62
CA LEU A 382 6.43 -10.96 51.94
C LEU A 382 6.91 -11.50 50.59
N GLU A 383 7.09 -12.81 50.54
CA GLU A 383 7.44 -13.62 49.38
C GLU A 383 6.26 -13.69 48.38
N ALA A 384 6.04 -12.68 47.54
CA ALA A 384 5.12 -12.84 46.41
C ALA A 384 5.19 -11.76 45.32
N VAL A 385 6.37 -11.33 44.84
CA VAL A 385 6.40 -10.55 43.58
C VAL A 385 7.64 -10.87 42.74
N GLN A 386 7.38 -11.44 41.56
CA GLN A 386 8.20 -11.45 40.35
C GLN A 386 9.46 -12.31 40.33
N ALA A 387 9.24 -13.61 40.12
CA ALA A 387 10.16 -14.39 39.30
C ALA A 387 10.13 -13.83 37.86
N GLN A 388 10.94 -12.79 37.59
CA GLN A 388 11.44 -12.60 36.23
C GLN A 388 12.13 -13.91 35.86
N THR A 389 11.56 -14.66 34.91
CA THR A 389 12.18 -15.89 34.42
C THR A 389 13.62 -15.53 34.03
N ASN A 390 14.61 -16.31 34.48
CA ASN A 390 16.02 -16.09 34.14
C ASN A 390 16.23 -15.88 32.62
N ALA A 391 15.32 -16.43 31.80
CA ALA A 391 15.21 -16.20 30.37
C ALA A 391 15.02 -14.72 29.95
N ALA A 392 14.19 -13.93 30.63
CA ALA A 392 13.97 -12.51 30.31
C ALA A 392 15.22 -11.66 30.57
N LEU A 393 15.88 -11.88 31.72
CA LEU A 393 17.15 -11.25 32.06
C LEU A 393 18.27 -11.66 31.10
N PHE A 394 18.28 -12.93 30.66
CA PHE A 394 19.25 -13.42 29.68
C PHE A 394 19.04 -12.78 28.29
N ARG A 395 17.78 -12.64 27.84
CA ARG A 395 17.44 -11.93 26.59
C ARG A 395 17.84 -10.46 26.63
N GLN A 396 17.63 -9.79 27.77
CA GLN A 396 18.04 -8.39 27.97
C GLN A 396 19.57 -8.24 27.91
N ARG A 397 20.32 -9.11 28.59
CA ARG A 397 21.80 -9.10 28.53
C ARG A 397 22.33 -9.43 27.14
N ALA A 398 21.70 -10.38 26.42
CA ALA A 398 22.06 -10.70 25.05
C ALA A 398 21.80 -9.53 24.08
N MET A 399 20.69 -8.81 24.24
CA MET A 399 20.39 -7.60 23.45
C MET A 399 21.38 -6.46 23.75
N ILE A 400 21.70 -6.22 25.02
CA ILE A 400 22.69 -5.20 25.40
C ILE A 400 24.07 -5.58 24.84
N ASN A 401 24.50 -6.83 24.97
CA ASN A 401 25.79 -7.29 24.45
C ASN A 401 25.85 -7.24 22.92
N THR A 402 24.76 -7.58 22.21
CA THR A 402 24.73 -7.41 20.75
C THR A 402 24.81 -5.94 20.37
N ILE A 403 24.09 -5.02 21.01
CA ILE A 403 24.18 -3.58 20.71
C ILE A 403 25.58 -3.00 21.05
N VAL A 404 26.19 -3.46 22.14
CA VAL A 404 27.51 -2.99 22.61
C VAL A 404 28.66 -3.52 21.75
N TYR A 405 28.61 -4.79 21.34
CA TYR A 405 29.74 -5.47 20.68
C TYR A 405 29.53 -5.77 19.19
N SER A 406 28.34 -5.64 18.60
CA SER A 406 28.10 -5.93 17.17
C SER A 406 28.44 -4.79 16.20
N LYS A 407 29.36 -3.89 16.56
CA LYS A 407 29.94 -2.92 15.62
C LYS A 407 30.87 -3.58 14.59
N THR A 408 30.33 -4.46 13.75
CA THR A 408 30.83 -4.74 12.40
C THR A 408 29.69 -5.39 11.61
N PRO A 409 29.11 -4.74 10.59
CA PRO A 409 28.20 -5.43 9.69
C PRO A 409 28.97 -6.53 8.97
N LYS A 410 28.57 -7.79 9.16
CA LYS A 410 29.06 -8.89 8.33
C LYS A 410 28.60 -8.62 6.90
N SER A 411 29.56 -8.37 6.02
CA SER A 411 29.37 -8.27 4.58
C SER A 411 28.49 -9.44 4.09
N PRO A 412 27.48 -9.17 3.23
CA PRO A 412 26.64 -10.24 2.70
C PRO A 412 27.50 -11.26 1.94
N ARG A 413 27.38 -12.53 2.34
CA ARG A 413 27.97 -13.66 1.63
C ARG A 413 27.25 -13.77 0.28
N THR A 414 27.94 -13.42 -0.80
CA THR A 414 27.47 -13.65 -2.16
C THR A 414 27.32 -15.15 -2.38
N ILE A 415 26.08 -15.61 -2.55
CA ILE A 415 25.75 -16.95 -2.99
C ILE A 415 26.20 -17.07 -4.45
N LYS A 416 27.26 -17.84 -4.70
CA LYS A 416 27.66 -18.20 -6.06
C LYS A 416 26.63 -19.21 -6.58
N THR A 417 25.76 -18.75 -7.48
CA THR A 417 24.99 -19.64 -8.35
C THR A 417 25.95 -20.34 -9.29
N LYS A 418 26.04 -21.68 -9.20
CA LYS A 418 26.72 -22.51 -10.19
C LYS A 418 25.85 -22.51 -11.46
N SER A 419 26.45 -22.08 -12.57
CA SER A 419 25.97 -22.31 -13.94
C SER A 419 26.27 -23.73 -14.36
#